data_AF-U2ELV2-F1
#
_entry.id   AF-U2ELV2-F1
#
_cell.length_a   1.000
_cell.length_b   1.000
_cell.length_c   1.000
_cell.angle_alpha   90.00
_cell.angle_beta   90.00
_cell.angle_gamma   90.00
#
_symmetry.space_group_name_H-M   'P 1'
#
loop_
_entity.id
_entity.type
_entity.pdbx_description
1 polymer ?
#
loop_
_entity_poly.entity_id
_entity_poly.type
_entity_poly.pdbx_seq_one_letter_code
_entity_poly.pdbx_strand_id
1 'polypeptide(L)' 'MPEGKNIEVLTMQSIKGLEAQNVIIYNFLPFLQTIYKNERALFYRKIYVLLTRSIRAHLK' A
#
# COMPACT_ATOMS: atom_id res chain seq x y z
N MET A 1 -27.34 3.46 11.46
CA MET A 1 -26.23 3.22 10.51
C MET A 1 -25.09 2.66 11.31
N PRO A 2 -24.40 1.57 10.89
CA PRO A 2 -23.31 1.05 11.69
C PRO A 2 -22.16 2.06 11.66
N GLU A 3 -21.90 2.70 12.80
CA GLU A 3 -20.64 3.35 13.10
C GLU A 3 -19.52 2.30 12.98
N GLY A 4 -18.38 2.64 12.36
CA GLY A 4 -17.14 1.89 12.61
C GLY A 4 -16.51 1.12 11.45
N LYS A 5 -16.51 1.65 10.22
CA LYS A 5 -15.44 1.32 9.26
C LYS A 5 -14.89 2.59 8.64
N ASN A 6 -13.95 3.24 9.34
CA ASN A 6 -13.19 4.35 8.78
C ASN A 6 -12.31 3.83 7.64
N ILE A 7 -12.59 4.28 6.43
CA ILE A 7 -11.69 4.10 5.29
C ILE A 7 -10.65 5.22 5.39
N GLU A 8 -9.42 4.86 5.68
CA GLU A 8 -8.30 5.81 5.68
C GLU A 8 -7.55 5.75 4.36
N VAL A 9 -7.36 6.90 3.73
CA VAL A 9 -6.58 7.05 2.50
C VAL A 9 -5.22 7.61 2.87
N LEU A 10 -4.16 6.85 2.57
CA LEU A 10 -2.80 7.14 2.97
C LEU A 10 -1.85 7.07 1.77
N THR A 11 -0.75 7.81 1.84
CA THR A 11 0.33 7.71 0.84
C THR A 11 1.27 6.57 1.20
N MET A 12 2.00 6.05 0.21
CA MET A 12 3.01 5.00 0.44
C MET A 12 4.04 5.39 1.51
N GLN A 13 4.35 6.67 1.67
CA GLN A 13 5.35 7.13 2.63
C GLN A 13 4.81 7.11 4.07
N SER A 14 3.51 7.29 4.26
CA SER A 14 2.88 7.38 5.58
C SER A 14 2.48 6.02 6.17
N ILE A 15 2.42 4.95 5.37
CA ILE A 15 1.96 3.64 5.87
C ILE A 15 3.00 2.86 6.69
N LYS A 16 4.25 3.32 6.77
CA LYS A 16 5.31 2.61 7.48
C LYS A 16 4.99 2.55 8.98
N GLY A 17 4.89 1.35 9.53
CA GLY A 17 4.56 1.13 10.94
C GLY A 17 3.06 1.08 11.25
N LEU A 18 2.20 1.25 10.25
CA LEU A 18 0.77 1.04 10.37
C LEU A 18 0.41 -0.39 9.96
N GLU A 19 -0.67 -0.92 10.53
CA GLU A 19 -1.24 -2.21 10.19
C GLU A 19 -2.73 -2.05 9.91
N ALA A 20 -3.22 -2.75 8.88
CA ALA A 20 -4.62 -2.76 8.53
C ALA A 20 -5.09 -4.18 8.25
N GLN A 21 -6.35 -4.46 8.59
CA GLN A 21 -6.96 -5.75 8.28
C GLN A 21 -7.05 -5.98 6.76
N ASN A 22 -7.46 -4.94 6.02
CA ASN A 22 -7.54 -4.95 4.56
C ASN A 22 -6.83 -3.71 4.01
N VAL A 23 -5.97 -3.92 3.02
CA VAL A 23 -5.31 -2.84 2.27
C VAL A 23 -5.81 -2.87 0.82
N ILE A 24 -6.23 -1.72 0.31
CA ILE A 24 -6.54 -1.53 -1.12
C ILE A 24 -5.44 -0.66 -1.72
N ILE A 25 -4.73 -1.18 -2.72
CA ILE A 25 -3.69 -0.43 -3.41
C ILE A 25 -4.29 0.16 -4.68
N TYR A 26 -4.54 1.47 -4.66
CA TYR A 26 -5.05 2.19 -5.83
C TYR A 26 -3.94 2.44 -6.86
N ASN A 27 -4.24 2.28 -8.15
CA ASN A 27 -3.31 2.50 -9.27
C ASN A 27 -1.97 1.75 -9.13
N PHE A 28 -2.03 0.46 -8.78
CA PHE A 28 -0.83 -0.33 -8.52
C PHE A 28 0.13 -0.40 -9.72
N LEU A 29 -0.38 -0.61 -10.94
CA LEU A 29 0.47 -0.72 -12.13
C LEU A 29 1.24 0.59 -12.45
N PRO A 30 0.59 1.77 -12.53
CA PRO A 30 1.31 3.05 -12.65
C PRO A 30 2.34 3.29 -11.54
N PHE A 31 2.03 2.88 -10.31
CA PHE A 31 2.96 2.94 -9.19
C PHE A 31 4.20 2.08 -9.44
N LEU A 32 4.02 0.81 -9.85
CA LEU A 32 5.13 -0.09 -10.17
C LEU A 32 6.06 0.50 -11.23
N GLN A 33 5.49 0.99 -12.33
CA GLN A 33 6.25 1.56 -13.44
C GLN A 33 7.07 2.77 -12.99
N THR A 34 6.45 3.65 -12.19
CA THR A 34 7.08 4.87 -11.68
C THR A 34 8.26 4.54 -10.75
N ILE A 35 8.05 3.66 -9.77
CA ILE A 35 9.11 3.30 -8.81
C ILE A 35 10.23 2.52 -9.50
N TYR A 36 9.91 1.62 -10.43
CA TYR A 36 10.93 0.87 -11.15
C TYR A 36 11.81 1.77 -12.02
N LYS A 37 11.21 2.78 -12.65
CA LYS A 37 11.93 3.76 -13.50
C LYS A 37 12.78 4.74 -12.67
N ASN A 38 12.22 5.29 -11.59
CA ASN A 38 12.82 6.43 -10.89
C ASN A 38 13.59 6.04 -9.61
N GLU A 39 13.22 4.94 -8.95
CA GLU A 39 13.70 4.57 -7.62
C GLU A 39 14.01 3.06 -7.55
N ARG A 40 14.72 2.53 -8.55
CA ARG A 40 14.95 1.09 -8.74
C ARG A 40 15.50 0.39 -7.49
N ALA A 41 16.43 1.02 -6.77
CA ALA A 41 17.02 0.47 -5.55
C ALA A 41 16.00 0.32 -4.40
N LEU A 42 14.91 1.08 -4.42
CA LEU A 42 13.84 1.05 -3.42
C LEU A 42 12.63 0.24 -3.87
N PHE A 43 12.60 -0.22 -5.12
CA PHE A 43 11.44 -0.88 -5.72
C PHE A 43 10.93 -2.04 -4.86
N TYR A 44 11.73 -3.07 -4.65
CA TYR A 44 11.33 -4.23 -3.86
C TYR A 44 11.02 -3.87 -2.40
N ARG A 45 11.72 -2.89 -1.83
CA ARG A 45 11.47 -2.44 -0.46
C ARG A 45 10.08 -1.81 -0.32
N LYS A 46 9.65 -0.97 -1.28
CA LYS A 46 8.32 -0.35 -1.25
C LYS A 46 7.22 -1.40 -1.42
N ILE A 47 7.44 -2.40 -2.29
CA ILE A 47 6.51 -3.54 -2.44
C ILE A 47 6.43 -4.38 -1.18
N TYR A 48 7.57 -4.71 -0.57
CA TYR A 48 7.61 -5.45 0.68
C TYR A 48 6.86 -4.72 1.80
N VAL A 49 7.04 -3.40 1.94
CA VAL A 49 6.30 -2.62 2.92
C VAL A 49 4.80 -2.70 2.65
N LEU A 50 4.34 -2.49 1.42
CA LEU A 50 2.91 -2.59 1.04
C LEU A 50 2.30 -3.93 1.43
N LEU A 51 2.95 -5.02 1.01
CA LEU A 51 2.44 -6.38 1.24
C LEU A 51 2.42 -6.74 2.72
N THR A 52 3.38 -6.25 3.50
CA THR A 52 3.47 -6.52 4.95
C THR A 52 2.62 -5.61 5.82
N ARG A 53 1.94 -4.59 5.28
CA ARG A 53 0.98 -3.78 6.07
C ARG A 53 -0.36 -4.48 6.25
N SER A 54 -0.66 -5.45 5.39
CA SER A 54 -1.96 -6.11 5.35
C SER A 54 -1.91 -7.44 6.09
N ILE A 55 -2.82 -7.63 7.04
CA ILE A 55 -3.09 -8.96 7.61
C ILE A 55 -3.78 -9.84 6.55
N ARG A 56 -4.57 -9.24 5.65
CA ARG A 56 -5.18 -9.89 4.48
C ARG A 56 -5.15 -8.98 3.24
N ALA A 57 -4.42 -9.34 2.19
CA ALA A 57 -4.23 -8.49 1.00
C ALA A 57 -5.18 -8.87 -0.16
N HIS A 58 -5.78 -7.87 -0.80
CA HIS A 58 -6.52 -8.01 -2.06
C HIS A 58 -6.01 -7.01 -3.10
N LEU A 59 -5.55 -7.52 -4.24
CA LEU A 59 -5.16 -6.72 -5.41
C LEU A 59 -6.40 -6.55 -6.29
N LYS A 60 -6.81 -5.31 -6.55
CA LYS A 60 -7.90 -4.98 -7.48
C LYS A 60 -7.35 -4.20 -8.66
#